data_AF-A0A3R6NB69-F1
#
_entry.id   AF-A0A3R6NB69-F1
#
_cell.length_a   1.000
_cell.length_b   1.000
_cell.length_c   1.000
_cell.angle_alpha   90.00
_cell.angle_beta   90.00
_cell.angle_gamma   90.00
#
_symmetry.space_group_name_H-M   'P 1'
#
loop_
_entity.id
_entity.type
_entity.pdbx_description
1 polymer ?
#
loop_
_entity_poly.entity_id
_entity_poly.type
_entity_poly.pdbx_seq_one_letter_code
_entity_poly.pdbx_strand_id
1 'polypeptide(L)'
;MDISTRTRERFCKDCKIPIGIFEEPYFSDRLKLYDRLYGTLDKWNRFTEDLKKYNCEQDYFEKYNSVKEAAMATIKNSEAFKFFNEDDMNKYVIKHTGLPSGEIYHPGNDGKMFISVDMRQANFSSLSYYADRIGKSIFNGASTWEDFISLFTESSHIIHSKYIRQVILGNCNPRRQVTYEKYLMDHVIDLLSNSISPSKIVFFSNDEIVFDVSDESHIPTLYKRSQYIDQLLLLVMDVSFRVELFKLVKIGGTDGYAKKIIQNGRGEYKFELKHLDNYVLPFVLRKLQNEEITESDKMFYHRGLLAKFVDVPEIWID
;
A
#
# COMPACT_ATOMS: atom_id res chain seq x y z
N MET A 1 -23.68 19.58 -2.56
CA MET A 1 -23.39 19.20 -3.95
C MET A 1 -23.78 17.74 -4.09
N ASP A 2 -24.57 17.38 -5.11
CA ASP A 2 -24.77 15.96 -5.43
C ASP A 2 -23.48 15.42 -6.05
N ILE A 3 -22.99 14.29 -5.54
CA ILE A 3 -21.66 13.77 -5.90
C ILE A 3 -21.85 12.72 -6.98
N SER A 4 -21.22 12.94 -8.15
CA SER A 4 -21.35 12.06 -9.29
C SER A 4 -20.67 10.72 -9.07
N THR A 5 -21.10 9.70 -9.83
CA THR A 5 -20.45 8.38 -9.90
C THR A 5 -18.95 8.50 -10.20
N ARG A 6 -18.56 9.42 -11.10
CA ARG A 6 -17.16 9.67 -11.46
C ARG A 6 -16.34 10.17 -10.26
N THR A 7 -16.94 11.00 -9.42
CA THR A 7 -16.30 11.57 -8.22
C THR A 7 -16.19 10.54 -7.10
N ARG A 8 -17.21 9.68 -6.92
CA ARG A 8 -17.12 8.50 -6.03
C ARG A 8 -16.03 7.53 -6.47
N GLU A 9 -15.94 7.25 -7.77
CA GLU A 9 -14.88 6.42 -8.34
C GLU A 9 -13.49 7.02 -8.08
N ARG A 10 -13.34 8.35 -8.28
CA ARG A 10 -12.10 9.06 -7.98
C ARG A 10 -11.71 8.90 -6.51
N PHE A 11 -12.65 9.11 -5.60
CA PHE A 11 -12.43 8.93 -4.17
C PHE A 11 -11.88 7.53 -3.84
N CYS A 12 -12.52 6.47 -4.36
CA CYS A 12 -12.05 5.10 -4.13
C CYS A 12 -10.64 4.87 -4.68
N LYS A 13 -10.33 5.41 -5.87
CA LYS A 13 -8.98 5.32 -6.46
C LYS A 13 -7.94 6.02 -5.59
N ASP A 14 -8.21 7.25 -5.17
CA ASP A 14 -7.31 8.09 -4.37
C ASP A 14 -6.97 7.46 -3.02
N CYS A 15 -7.98 6.89 -2.36
CA CYS A 15 -7.85 6.25 -1.07
C CYS A 15 -7.44 4.77 -1.13
N LYS A 16 -7.32 4.18 -2.34
CA LYS A 16 -7.12 2.74 -2.58
C LYS A 16 -8.15 1.85 -1.87
N ILE A 17 -9.42 2.25 -1.95
CA ILE A 17 -10.55 1.51 -1.39
C ILE A 17 -11.08 0.55 -2.47
N PRO A 18 -11.18 -0.76 -2.22
CA PRO A 18 -11.59 -1.79 -3.19
C PRO A 18 -13.12 -1.84 -3.41
N ILE A 19 -13.76 -0.69 -3.55
CA ILE A 19 -15.18 -0.60 -3.92
C ILE A 19 -15.27 -0.49 -5.43
N GLY A 20 -15.98 -1.45 -6.03
CA GLY A 20 -16.19 -1.54 -7.48
C GLY A 20 -17.58 -1.13 -7.97
N ILE A 21 -18.45 -0.61 -7.09
CA ILE A 21 -19.81 -0.16 -7.41
C ILE A 21 -20.03 1.23 -6.81
N PHE A 22 -20.50 2.17 -7.62
CA PHE A 22 -20.50 3.62 -7.29
C PHE A 22 -21.90 4.25 -7.33
N GLU A 23 -22.91 3.47 -7.66
CA GLU A 23 -24.31 3.89 -7.64
C GLU A 23 -24.85 3.80 -6.21
N GLU A 24 -25.75 4.72 -5.86
CA GLU A 24 -26.51 4.62 -4.62
C GLU A 24 -27.69 3.64 -4.79
N PRO A 25 -28.10 2.92 -3.72
CA PRO A 25 -27.58 2.98 -2.35
C PRO A 25 -26.31 2.14 -2.11
N TYR A 26 -25.90 1.34 -3.11
CA TYR A 26 -24.84 0.33 -2.95
C TYR A 26 -23.50 0.92 -2.53
N PHE A 27 -23.13 2.08 -3.07
CA PHE A 27 -21.91 2.78 -2.68
C PHE A 27 -21.88 3.11 -1.19
N SER A 28 -22.94 3.74 -0.67
CA SER A 28 -23.06 4.05 0.76
C SER A 28 -23.07 2.80 1.63
N ASP A 29 -23.72 1.72 1.19
CA ASP A 29 -23.70 0.44 1.89
C ASP A 29 -22.29 -0.14 1.98
N ARG A 30 -21.52 -0.08 0.88
CA ARG A 30 -20.12 -0.53 0.87
C ARG A 30 -19.24 0.34 1.74
N LEU A 31 -19.42 1.67 1.75
CA LEU A 31 -18.70 2.56 2.66
C LEU A 31 -18.92 2.16 4.13
N LYS A 32 -20.12 1.73 4.52
CA LYS A 32 -20.38 1.29 5.90
C LYS A 32 -19.73 -0.08 6.18
N LEU A 33 -19.96 -1.06 5.32
CA LEU A 33 -19.43 -2.42 5.49
C LEU A 33 -17.90 -2.46 5.53
N TYR A 34 -17.24 -1.59 4.75
CA TYR A 34 -15.78 -1.61 4.58
C TYR A 34 -15.06 -0.78 5.66
N ASP A 35 -15.78 -0.03 6.48
CA ASP A 35 -15.19 0.97 7.38
C ASP A 35 -14.25 0.37 8.41
N ARG A 36 -14.61 -0.78 8.98
CA ARG A 36 -13.79 -1.43 10.01
C ARG A 36 -12.38 -1.80 9.52
N LEU A 37 -12.22 -2.16 8.24
CA LEU A 37 -10.91 -2.54 7.68
C LEU A 37 -10.23 -1.39 6.92
N TYR A 38 -11.01 -0.50 6.31
CA TYR A 38 -10.48 0.49 5.37
C TYR A 38 -10.67 1.94 5.84
N GLY A 39 -11.37 2.21 6.94
CA GLY A 39 -11.66 3.56 7.45
C GLY A 39 -12.36 4.43 6.43
N THR A 40 -13.31 3.86 5.69
CA THR A 40 -13.97 4.47 4.54
C THR A 40 -14.83 5.68 4.91
N LEU A 41 -15.48 5.68 6.07
CA LEU A 41 -16.39 6.75 6.48
C LEU A 41 -15.63 8.04 6.83
N ASP A 42 -14.55 7.95 7.61
CA ASP A 42 -13.69 9.11 7.92
C ASP A 42 -13.09 9.71 6.64
N LYS A 43 -12.57 8.85 5.76
CA LYS A 43 -12.02 9.28 4.47
C LYS A 43 -13.08 9.96 3.61
N TRP A 44 -14.27 9.37 3.52
CA TRP A 44 -15.37 9.94 2.74
C TRP A 44 -15.80 11.29 3.30
N ASN A 45 -15.94 11.41 4.61
CA ASN A 45 -16.28 12.68 5.26
C ASN A 45 -15.23 13.75 4.93
N ARG A 46 -13.93 13.47 5.12
CA ARG A 46 -12.86 14.40 4.76
C ARG A 46 -12.91 14.84 3.28
N PHE A 47 -13.15 13.88 2.38
CA PHE A 47 -13.28 14.16 0.95
C PHE A 47 -14.48 15.07 0.65
N THR A 48 -15.65 14.76 1.21
CA THR A 48 -16.86 15.57 0.98
C THR A 48 -16.77 16.96 1.60
N GLU A 49 -16.12 17.14 2.75
CA GLU A 49 -15.85 18.45 3.33
C GLU A 49 -14.88 19.27 2.47
N ASP A 50 -13.82 18.64 1.94
CA ASP A 50 -12.92 19.30 1.00
C ASP A 50 -13.65 19.70 -0.31
N LEU A 51 -14.53 18.85 -0.83
CA LEU A 51 -15.31 19.15 -2.04
C LEU A 51 -16.24 20.36 -1.89
N LYS A 52 -16.77 20.62 -0.69
CA LYS A 52 -17.64 21.79 -0.42
C LYS A 52 -16.93 23.13 -0.62
N LYS A 53 -15.60 23.15 -0.64
CA LYS A 53 -14.79 24.36 -0.88
C LYS A 53 -14.79 24.80 -2.35
N TYR A 54 -15.34 24.00 -3.25
CA TYR A 54 -15.36 24.24 -4.69
C TYR A 54 -16.80 24.49 -5.17
N ASN A 55 -16.99 25.26 -6.25
CA ASN A 55 -18.33 25.56 -6.76
C ASN A 55 -18.94 24.36 -7.49
N CYS A 56 -18.10 23.55 -8.13
CA CYS A 56 -18.50 22.32 -8.80
C CYS A 56 -17.37 21.27 -8.81
N GLU A 57 -17.68 20.04 -9.23
CA GLU A 57 -16.70 18.96 -9.32
C GLU A 57 -15.55 19.27 -10.30
N GLN A 58 -15.85 20.02 -11.37
CA GLN A 58 -14.85 20.40 -12.36
C GLN A 58 -13.77 21.30 -11.74
N ASP A 59 -14.13 22.28 -10.93
CA ASP A 59 -13.19 23.14 -10.19
C ASP A 59 -12.24 22.30 -9.31
N TYR A 60 -12.79 21.28 -8.63
CA TYR A 60 -11.99 20.34 -7.84
C TYR A 60 -10.99 19.57 -8.71
N PHE A 61 -11.42 19.03 -9.86
CA PHE A 61 -10.55 18.30 -10.77
C PHE A 61 -9.46 19.19 -11.39
N GLU A 62 -9.76 20.46 -11.65
CA GLU A 62 -8.78 21.45 -12.13
C GLU A 62 -7.73 21.73 -11.06
N LYS A 63 -8.14 21.98 -9.81
CA LYS A 63 -7.21 22.15 -8.68
C LYS A 63 -6.38 20.88 -8.42
N TYR A 64 -7.00 19.70 -8.48
CA TYR A 64 -6.32 18.42 -8.36
C TYR A 64 -5.21 18.29 -9.41
N ASN A 65 -5.51 18.60 -10.67
CA ASN A 65 -4.53 18.56 -11.75
C ASN A 65 -3.44 19.62 -11.58
N SER A 66 -3.78 20.85 -11.19
CA SER A 66 -2.78 21.90 -10.98
C SER A 66 -1.77 21.52 -9.89
N VAL A 67 -2.23 20.92 -8.80
CA VAL A 67 -1.36 20.42 -7.71
C VAL A 67 -0.40 19.36 -8.24
N LYS A 68 -0.95 18.39 -8.98
CA LYS A 68 -0.17 17.29 -9.58
C LYS A 68 0.91 17.81 -10.54
N GLU A 69 0.57 18.74 -11.43
CA GLU A 69 1.53 19.32 -12.39
C GLU A 69 2.61 20.17 -11.67
N ALA A 70 2.22 20.98 -10.68
CA ALA A 70 3.16 21.79 -9.91
C ALA A 70 4.16 20.94 -9.12
N ALA A 71 3.67 19.91 -8.40
CA ALA A 71 4.51 18.98 -7.65
C ALA A 71 5.49 18.24 -8.56
N MET A 72 5.00 17.75 -9.71
CA MET A 72 5.84 17.09 -10.70
C MET A 72 6.91 18.02 -11.30
N ALA A 73 6.54 19.27 -11.61
CA ALA A 73 7.48 20.26 -12.12
C ALA A 73 8.57 20.59 -11.09
N THR A 74 8.23 20.76 -9.81
CA THR A 74 9.19 20.98 -8.73
C THR A 74 10.20 19.84 -8.63
N ILE A 75 9.73 18.58 -8.63
CA ILE A 75 10.61 17.40 -8.60
C ILE A 75 11.55 17.42 -9.82
N LYS A 76 10.99 17.55 -11.03
CA LYS A 76 11.76 17.48 -12.29
C LYS A 76 12.79 18.60 -12.44
N ASN A 77 12.50 19.78 -11.90
CA ASN A 77 13.39 20.93 -11.97
C ASN A 77 14.45 20.96 -10.88
N SER A 78 14.30 20.16 -9.81
CA SER A 78 15.28 20.06 -8.74
C SER A 78 16.63 19.59 -9.27
N GLU A 79 17.70 20.18 -8.75
CA GLU A 79 19.07 19.84 -9.15
C GLU A 79 19.40 18.38 -8.81
N ALA A 80 18.98 17.92 -7.62
CA ALA A 80 19.17 16.55 -7.18
C ALA A 80 18.53 15.52 -8.12
N PHE A 81 17.33 15.80 -8.64
CA PHE A 81 16.67 14.89 -9.57
C PHE A 81 17.31 14.91 -10.96
N LYS A 82 17.86 16.05 -11.40
CA LYS A 82 18.68 16.11 -12.63
C LYS A 82 19.93 15.25 -12.48
N PHE A 83 20.65 15.38 -11.36
CA PHE A 83 21.76 14.48 -11.01
C PHE A 83 21.34 13.02 -11.01
N PHE A 84 20.22 12.68 -10.37
CA PHE A 84 19.67 11.32 -10.36
C PHE A 84 19.41 10.77 -11.76
N ASN A 85 19.00 11.61 -12.71
CA ASN A 85 18.78 11.22 -14.11
C ASN A 85 20.05 11.10 -14.94
N GLU A 86 21.13 11.76 -14.54
CA GLU A 86 22.42 11.74 -15.22
C GLU A 86 23.39 10.71 -14.63
N ASP A 87 23.17 10.27 -13.39
CA ASP A 87 24.07 9.34 -12.71
C ASP A 87 24.15 7.98 -13.41
N ASP A 88 25.27 7.28 -13.22
CA ASP A 88 25.49 5.95 -13.76
C ASP A 88 24.83 4.89 -12.88
N MET A 89 23.71 4.35 -13.36
CA MET A 89 22.92 3.36 -12.62
C MET A 89 23.66 2.03 -12.42
N ASN A 90 24.74 1.76 -13.15
CA ASN A 90 25.53 0.53 -12.96
C ASN A 90 26.27 0.49 -11.61
N LYS A 91 26.41 1.64 -10.93
CA LYS A 91 26.93 1.71 -9.55
C LYS A 91 26.00 1.05 -8.54
N TYR A 92 24.71 0.93 -8.86
CA TYR A 92 23.66 0.40 -7.99
C TYR A 92 23.28 -1.05 -8.33
N VAL A 93 24.23 -1.81 -8.89
CA VAL A 93 24.04 -3.24 -9.15
C VAL A 93 23.94 -3.99 -7.81
N ILE A 94 22.91 -4.84 -7.70
CA ILE A 94 22.67 -5.67 -6.52
C ILE A 94 23.68 -6.82 -6.43
N LYS A 95 24.05 -7.19 -5.20
CA LYS A 95 24.93 -8.34 -4.94
C LYS A 95 24.13 -9.63 -4.90
N HIS A 96 22.95 -9.62 -4.27
CA HIS A 96 22.12 -10.82 -4.13
C HIS A 96 21.26 -11.02 -5.36
N THR A 97 21.68 -11.93 -6.23
CA THR A 97 20.97 -12.30 -7.46
C THR A 97 20.32 -13.67 -7.32
N GLY A 98 19.32 -13.95 -8.17
CA GLY A 98 18.63 -15.25 -8.15
C GLY A 98 17.68 -15.49 -6.97
N LEU A 99 17.42 -14.46 -6.15
CA LEU A 99 16.44 -14.55 -5.08
C LEU A 99 15.01 -14.76 -5.61
N PRO A 100 14.15 -15.49 -4.88
CA PRO A 100 12.76 -15.70 -5.28
C PRO A 100 12.03 -14.36 -5.45
N SER A 101 11.29 -14.21 -6.56
CA SER A 101 10.48 -13.02 -6.87
C SER A 101 9.05 -13.40 -7.29
N GLY A 102 8.68 -14.66 -7.10
CA GLY A 102 7.32 -15.16 -7.36
C GLY A 102 6.33 -14.70 -6.28
N GLU A 103 5.04 -14.86 -6.54
CA GLU A 103 4.00 -14.42 -5.61
C GLU A 103 4.03 -15.21 -4.28
N ILE A 104 3.85 -14.54 -3.15
CA ILE A 104 3.73 -15.20 -1.84
C ILE A 104 2.33 -15.80 -1.60
N TYR A 105 1.35 -15.40 -2.39
CA TYR A 105 -0.07 -15.71 -2.21
C TYR A 105 -0.47 -16.92 -3.04
N HIS A 106 -0.02 -18.11 -2.63
CA HIS A 106 -0.35 -19.37 -3.29
C HIS A 106 -0.65 -20.47 -2.26
N PRO A 107 -1.35 -21.56 -2.63
CA PRO A 107 -1.79 -22.59 -1.68
C PRO A 107 -0.67 -23.20 -0.82
N GLY A 108 0.53 -23.38 -1.39
CA GLY A 108 1.70 -23.90 -0.64
C GLY A 108 2.21 -23.01 0.51
N ASN A 109 1.72 -21.78 0.64
CA ASN A 109 2.05 -20.87 1.74
C ASN A 109 0.90 -20.72 2.74
N ASP A 110 -0.20 -21.46 2.57
CA ASP A 110 -1.28 -21.46 3.55
C ASP A 110 -0.78 -21.97 4.91
N GLY A 111 -1.16 -21.26 5.98
CA GLY A 111 -0.76 -21.56 7.34
C GLY A 111 0.65 -21.15 7.73
N LYS A 112 1.48 -20.72 6.77
CA LYS A 112 2.88 -20.32 7.03
C LYS A 112 3.02 -18.99 7.75
N MET A 113 4.14 -18.85 8.45
CA MET A 113 4.53 -17.64 9.18
C MET A 113 5.66 -16.93 8.46
N PHE A 114 5.57 -15.61 8.37
CA PHE A 114 6.51 -14.78 7.63
C PHE A 114 6.89 -13.52 8.40
N ILE A 115 8.09 -13.02 8.15
CA ILE A 115 8.48 -11.64 8.47
C ILE A 115 8.65 -10.90 7.14
N SER A 116 7.90 -9.83 6.91
CA SER A 116 8.11 -8.91 5.78
C SER A 116 8.81 -7.65 6.23
N VAL A 117 9.74 -7.16 5.42
CA VAL A 117 10.35 -5.84 5.51
C VAL A 117 10.01 -5.08 4.24
N ASP A 118 9.18 -4.05 4.36
CA ASP A 118 8.61 -3.28 3.26
C ASP A 118 9.00 -1.80 3.38
N MET A 119 9.54 -1.20 2.33
CA MET A 119 9.92 0.21 2.30
C MET A 119 8.67 1.09 2.20
N ARG A 120 8.43 1.92 3.23
CA ARG A 120 7.26 2.81 3.22
C ARG A 120 7.45 3.89 2.16
N GLN A 121 6.44 4.03 1.29
CA GLN A 121 6.46 5.04 0.23
C GLN A 121 7.75 4.98 -0.61
N ALA A 122 8.16 3.76 -1.02
CA ALA A 122 9.48 3.47 -1.61
C ALA A 122 9.99 4.50 -2.63
N ASN A 123 9.13 4.95 -3.55
CA ASN A 123 9.45 6.00 -4.53
C ASN A 123 9.86 7.34 -3.90
N PHE A 124 9.15 7.81 -2.87
CA PHE A 124 9.52 9.01 -2.13
C PHE A 124 10.79 8.77 -1.32
N SER A 125 10.80 7.71 -0.49
CA SER A 125 11.91 7.47 0.45
C SER A 125 13.24 7.19 -0.24
N SER A 126 13.25 6.44 -1.33
CA SER A 126 14.47 6.16 -2.10
C SER A 126 15.03 7.42 -2.77
N LEU A 127 14.18 8.27 -3.34
CA LEU A 127 14.61 9.53 -3.94
C LEU A 127 15.11 10.53 -2.89
N SER A 128 14.42 10.65 -1.75
CA SER A 128 14.91 11.48 -0.63
C SER A 128 16.27 11.00 -0.15
N TYR A 129 16.40 9.69 0.11
CA TYR A 129 17.66 9.10 0.54
C TYR A 129 18.79 9.34 -0.47
N TYR A 130 18.53 9.21 -1.77
CA TYR A 130 19.52 9.57 -2.80
C TYR A 130 19.95 11.04 -2.70
N ALA A 131 18.98 11.96 -2.60
CA ALA A 131 19.24 13.39 -2.56
C ALA A 131 20.08 13.77 -1.33
N ASP A 132 19.76 13.22 -0.16
CA ASP A 132 20.47 13.48 1.09
C ASP A 132 21.92 13.00 1.02
N ARG A 133 22.17 11.85 0.38
CA ARG A 133 23.53 11.31 0.16
C ARG A 133 24.42 12.21 -0.68
N ILE A 134 23.84 13.04 -1.55
CA ILE A 134 24.57 14.04 -2.35
C ILE A 134 24.44 15.46 -1.76
N GLY A 135 23.88 15.61 -0.56
CA GLY A 135 23.74 16.90 0.13
C GLY A 135 22.78 17.88 -0.56
N LYS A 136 21.75 17.37 -1.24
CA LYS A 136 20.74 18.16 -1.96
C LYS A 136 19.34 17.70 -1.59
N SER A 137 18.31 18.34 -2.13
CA SER A 137 16.91 17.93 -1.94
C SER A 137 16.16 17.84 -3.27
N ILE A 138 15.35 16.78 -3.43
CA ILE A 138 14.40 16.64 -4.54
C ILE A 138 13.04 17.28 -4.18
N PHE A 139 12.65 17.19 -2.90
CA PHE A 139 11.31 17.55 -2.42
C PHE A 139 11.31 18.88 -1.65
N ASN A 140 12.20 19.80 -2.02
CA ASN A 140 12.29 21.15 -1.44
C ASN A 140 12.41 21.15 0.11
N GLY A 141 13.16 20.20 0.65
CA GLY A 141 13.40 20.05 2.09
C GLY A 141 12.27 19.36 2.87
N ALA A 142 11.21 18.88 2.22
CA ALA A 142 10.14 18.14 2.88
C ALA A 142 10.60 16.75 3.37
N SER A 143 10.31 16.44 4.63
CA SER A 143 10.66 15.16 5.26
C SER A 143 9.67 14.04 4.95
N THR A 144 8.43 14.38 4.61
CA THR A 144 7.39 13.43 4.22
C THR A 144 6.74 13.81 2.89
N TRP A 145 6.11 12.83 2.23
CA TRP A 145 5.31 13.10 1.04
C TRP A 145 4.18 14.09 1.32
N GLU A 146 3.55 13.94 2.48
CA GLU A 146 2.46 14.79 2.93
C GLU A 146 2.93 16.24 3.13
N ASP A 147 4.10 16.46 3.73
CA ASP A 147 4.72 17.80 3.83
C ASP A 147 5.01 18.40 2.45
N PHE A 148 5.54 17.58 1.53
CA PHE A 148 5.83 18.02 0.18
C PHE A 148 4.58 18.46 -0.57
N ILE A 149 3.49 17.68 -0.52
CA ILE A 149 2.24 18.04 -1.21
C ILE A 149 1.54 19.23 -0.56
N SER A 150 1.71 19.43 0.75
CA SER A 150 1.16 20.58 1.47
C SER A 150 1.70 21.92 0.95
N LEU A 151 2.84 21.94 0.25
CA LEU A 151 3.36 23.13 -0.43
C LEU A 151 2.44 23.65 -1.56
N PHE A 152 1.55 22.80 -2.09
CA PHE A 152 0.74 23.10 -3.26
C PHE A 152 -0.77 23.17 -2.97
N THR A 153 -1.20 22.65 -1.82
CA THR A 153 -2.62 22.57 -1.44
C THR A 153 -2.82 22.38 0.05
N GLU A 154 -3.96 22.85 0.56
CA GLU A 154 -4.45 22.59 1.92
C GLU A 154 -5.51 21.46 1.95
N SER A 155 -5.81 20.84 0.79
CA SER A 155 -6.79 19.74 0.75
C SER A 155 -6.21 18.49 1.41
N SER A 156 -6.76 18.13 2.56
CA SER A 156 -6.38 16.94 3.31
C SER A 156 -6.54 15.67 2.47
N HIS A 157 -7.59 15.59 1.65
CA HIS A 157 -7.79 14.45 0.75
C HIS A 157 -6.66 14.32 -0.29
N ILE A 158 -6.26 15.43 -0.91
CA ILE A 158 -5.18 15.42 -1.92
C ILE A 158 -3.84 15.07 -1.28
N ILE A 159 -3.52 15.68 -0.12
CA ILE A 159 -2.28 15.44 0.63
C ILE A 159 -2.07 13.94 0.92
N HIS A 160 -3.13 13.25 1.36
CA HIS A 160 -3.06 11.84 1.76
C HIS A 160 -3.42 10.85 0.63
N SER A 161 -3.59 11.33 -0.61
CA SER A 161 -3.95 10.47 -1.74
C SER A 161 -2.78 9.56 -2.12
N LYS A 162 -2.96 8.25 -2.00
CA LYS A 162 -1.96 7.27 -2.45
C LYS A 162 -1.85 7.26 -3.97
N TYR A 163 -2.97 7.46 -4.66
CA TYR A 163 -3.01 7.48 -6.11
C TYR A 163 -2.26 8.69 -6.68
N ILE A 164 -2.44 9.89 -6.11
CA ILE A 164 -1.74 11.08 -6.62
C ILE A 164 -0.23 10.92 -6.52
N ARG A 165 0.27 10.35 -5.41
CA ARG A 165 1.70 10.02 -5.24
C ARG A 165 2.19 9.10 -6.34
N GLN A 166 1.47 8.01 -6.59
CA GLN A 166 1.82 7.05 -7.65
C GLN A 166 1.84 7.70 -9.03
N VAL A 167 0.89 8.58 -9.33
CA VAL A 167 0.84 9.27 -10.61
C VAL A 167 2.00 10.26 -10.76
N ILE A 168 2.28 11.09 -9.74
CA ILE A 168 3.36 12.08 -9.79
C ILE A 168 4.72 11.36 -9.91
N LEU A 169 5.03 10.45 -8.99
CA LEU A 169 6.34 9.80 -8.96
C LEU A 169 6.51 8.76 -10.08
N GLY A 170 5.43 8.15 -10.56
CA GLY A 170 5.44 7.31 -11.76
C GLY A 170 5.84 8.06 -13.04
N ASN A 171 5.71 9.40 -13.05
CA ASN A 171 6.17 10.26 -14.14
C ASN A 171 7.61 10.81 -13.94
N CYS A 172 8.31 10.35 -12.89
CA CYS A 172 9.64 10.82 -12.50
C CYS A 172 10.73 9.75 -12.69
N ASN A 173 10.83 9.18 -13.89
CA ASN A 173 11.82 8.14 -14.24
C ASN A 173 11.73 6.87 -13.37
N PRO A 174 10.61 6.12 -13.45
CA PRO A 174 10.32 4.99 -12.58
C PRO A 174 11.35 3.85 -12.68
N ARG A 175 11.98 3.65 -13.84
CA ARG A 175 12.99 2.60 -14.01
C ARG A 175 14.22 2.83 -13.13
N ARG A 176 14.68 4.09 -13.04
CA ARG A 176 15.81 4.45 -12.17
C ARG A 176 15.43 4.36 -10.70
N GLN A 177 14.22 4.80 -10.34
CA GLN A 177 13.69 4.64 -8.98
C GLN A 177 13.72 3.16 -8.56
N VAL A 178 13.12 2.26 -9.34
CA VAL A 178 13.11 0.82 -9.09
C VAL A 178 14.52 0.24 -8.95
N THR A 179 15.48 0.72 -9.74
CA THR A 179 16.88 0.28 -9.64
C THR A 179 17.48 0.68 -8.29
N TYR A 180 17.29 1.93 -7.88
CA TYR A 180 17.82 2.44 -6.63
C TYR A 180 17.10 1.86 -5.40
N GLU A 181 15.78 1.73 -5.44
CA GLU A 181 14.98 1.03 -4.42
C GLU A 181 15.51 -0.39 -4.20
N LYS A 182 15.69 -1.16 -5.28
CA LYS A 182 16.20 -2.54 -5.20
C LYS A 182 17.62 -2.61 -4.65
N TYR A 183 18.46 -1.63 -4.99
CA TYR A 183 19.80 -1.48 -4.40
C TYR A 183 19.75 -1.25 -2.89
N LEU A 184 18.83 -0.41 -2.41
CA LEU A 184 18.64 -0.21 -0.96
C LEU A 184 18.13 -1.48 -0.28
N MET A 185 17.19 -2.20 -0.89
CA MET A 185 16.71 -3.48 -0.34
C MET A 185 17.81 -4.55 -0.34
N ASP A 186 18.74 -4.56 -1.29
CA ASP A 186 19.90 -5.44 -1.27
C ASP A 186 20.82 -5.18 -0.06
N HIS A 187 20.96 -3.92 0.37
CA HIS A 187 21.69 -3.57 1.59
C HIS A 187 20.95 -4.01 2.85
N VAL A 188 19.62 -4.00 2.84
CA VAL A 188 18.82 -4.54 3.95
C VAL A 188 19.13 -6.02 4.17
N ILE A 189 19.35 -6.81 3.11
CA ILE A 189 19.73 -8.23 3.25
C ILE A 189 21.05 -8.38 4.02
N ASP A 190 22.08 -7.60 3.66
CA ASP A 190 23.38 -7.60 4.35
C ASP A 190 23.21 -7.28 5.84
N LEU A 191 22.43 -6.25 6.17
CA LEU A 191 22.17 -5.80 7.55
C LEU A 191 21.44 -6.85 8.39
N LEU A 192 20.50 -7.57 7.78
CA LEU A 192 19.65 -8.53 8.49
C LEU A 192 20.26 -9.94 8.58
N SER A 193 21.35 -10.21 7.87
CA SER A 193 21.99 -11.53 7.80
C SER A 193 22.29 -12.19 9.16
N ASN A 194 22.62 -11.39 10.18
CA ASN A 194 22.86 -11.86 11.55
C ASN A 194 21.57 -12.13 12.36
N SER A 195 20.44 -11.57 11.94
CA SER A 195 19.14 -11.68 12.61
C SER A 195 18.25 -12.73 11.98
N ILE A 196 18.34 -12.88 10.66
CA ILE A 196 17.58 -13.84 9.88
C ILE A 196 18.43 -14.27 8.67
N SER A 197 18.53 -15.59 8.46
CA SER A 197 19.36 -16.11 7.37
C SER A 197 18.80 -15.66 6.01
N PRO A 198 19.65 -15.20 5.07
CA PRO A 198 19.21 -14.91 3.70
C PRO A 198 18.61 -16.11 2.98
N SER A 199 18.94 -17.34 3.40
CA SER A 199 18.32 -18.56 2.87
C SER A 199 16.82 -18.68 3.14
N LYS A 200 16.29 -17.92 4.12
CA LYS A 200 14.87 -17.85 4.44
C LYS A 200 14.09 -16.91 3.52
N ILE A 201 14.74 -16.17 2.63
CA ILE A 201 14.07 -15.26 1.70
C ILE A 201 13.21 -16.06 0.71
N VAL A 202 11.90 -15.83 0.75
CA VAL A 202 10.91 -16.43 -0.16
C VAL A 202 10.30 -15.40 -1.13
N PHE A 203 10.58 -14.11 -0.92
CA PHE A 203 10.22 -13.04 -1.84
C PHE A 203 11.19 -11.87 -1.74
N PHE A 204 11.57 -11.33 -2.88
CA PHE A 204 12.40 -10.15 -3.02
C PHE A 204 11.93 -9.31 -4.21
N SER A 205 11.43 -8.10 -3.93
CA SER A 205 11.09 -7.08 -4.91
C SER A 205 12.04 -5.88 -4.81
N ASN A 206 11.70 -4.79 -5.49
CA ASN A 206 12.37 -3.50 -5.35
C ASN A 206 12.14 -2.84 -3.99
N ASP A 207 11.05 -3.17 -3.29
CA ASP A 207 10.61 -2.47 -2.08
C ASP A 207 10.25 -3.41 -0.92
N GLU A 208 10.24 -4.73 -1.10
CA GLU A 208 9.85 -5.70 -0.07
C GLU A 208 10.76 -6.94 -0.08
N ILE A 209 11.12 -7.40 1.13
CA ILE A 209 11.72 -8.72 1.38
C ILE A 209 10.78 -9.49 2.30
N VAL A 210 10.49 -10.76 1.98
CA VAL A 210 9.73 -11.66 2.86
C VAL A 210 10.56 -12.88 3.21
N PHE A 211 10.62 -13.18 4.50
CA PHE A 211 11.32 -14.34 5.05
C PHE A 211 10.32 -15.36 5.58
N ASP A 212 10.48 -16.64 5.20
CA ASP A 212 9.73 -17.76 5.78
C ASP A 212 10.34 -18.15 7.13
N VAL A 213 9.55 -18.00 8.19
CA VAL A 213 9.93 -18.32 9.58
C VAL A 213 9.04 -19.41 10.15
N SER A 214 8.43 -20.23 9.29
CA SER A 214 7.49 -21.28 9.69
C SER A 214 8.14 -22.40 10.51
N ASP A 215 9.46 -22.56 10.40
CA ASP A 215 10.26 -23.48 11.22
C ASP A 215 10.42 -23.01 12.68
N GLU A 216 10.02 -21.77 12.98
CA GLU A 216 10.13 -21.16 14.30
C GLU A 216 8.73 -20.91 14.87
N SER A 217 8.23 -21.80 15.71
CA SER A 217 6.82 -21.76 16.14
C SER A 217 6.50 -20.83 17.32
N HIS A 218 7.50 -20.17 17.92
CA HIS A 218 7.29 -19.36 19.12
C HIS A 218 7.05 -17.87 18.83
N ILE A 219 5.77 -17.48 18.75
CA ILE A 219 5.32 -16.11 18.47
C ILE A 219 6.04 -15.03 19.31
N PRO A 220 6.19 -15.16 20.66
CA PRO A 220 6.91 -14.15 21.44
C PRO A 220 8.34 -13.89 20.95
N THR A 221 9.07 -14.93 20.54
CA THR A 221 10.45 -14.80 20.03
C THR A 221 10.47 -14.14 18.67
N LEU A 222 9.60 -14.58 17.75
CA LEU A 222 9.49 -13.98 16.42
C LEU A 222 9.08 -12.50 16.48
N TYR A 223 8.15 -12.18 17.37
CA TYR A 223 7.70 -10.80 17.57
C TYR A 223 8.83 -9.90 18.11
N LYS A 224 9.60 -10.39 19.09
CA LYS A 224 10.80 -9.68 19.55
C LYS A 224 11.83 -9.50 18.44
N ARG A 225 12.02 -10.51 17.58
CA ARG A 225 12.91 -10.40 16.42
C ARG A 225 12.42 -9.35 15.43
N SER A 226 11.13 -9.31 15.10
CA SER A 226 10.60 -8.28 14.20
C SER A 226 10.77 -6.87 14.78
N GLN A 227 10.61 -6.69 16.09
CA GLN A 227 10.87 -5.42 16.77
C GLN A 227 12.35 -5.03 16.72
N TYR A 228 13.26 -5.99 16.90
CA TYR A 228 14.69 -5.75 16.78
C TYR A 228 15.08 -5.32 15.36
N ILE A 229 14.55 -6.02 14.34
CA ILE A 229 14.78 -5.69 12.92
C ILE A 229 14.31 -4.25 12.63
N ASP A 230 13.12 -3.87 13.10
CA ASP A 230 12.56 -2.53 12.93
C ASP A 230 13.48 -1.45 13.56
N GLN A 231 13.94 -1.67 14.79
CA GLN A 231 14.85 -0.76 15.49
C GLN A 231 16.22 -0.68 14.83
N LEU A 232 16.76 -1.80 14.36
CA LEU A 232 18.04 -1.86 13.65
C LEU A 232 17.97 -0.99 12.40
N LEU A 233 16.95 -1.21 11.55
CA LEU A 233 16.79 -0.46 10.31
C LEU A 233 16.61 1.04 10.56
N LEU A 234 15.82 1.42 11.57
CA LEU A 234 15.66 2.83 11.97
C LEU A 234 16.98 3.48 12.40
N LEU A 235 17.89 2.73 13.04
CA LEU A 235 19.17 3.25 13.50
C LEU A 235 20.20 3.38 12.36
N VAL A 236 20.19 2.44 11.41
CA VAL A 236 21.26 2.32 10.39
C VAL A 236 20.90 2.92 9.04
N MET A 237 19.61 3.08 8.74
CA MET A 237 19.13 3.61 7.48
C MET A 237 18.12 4.72 7.74
N ASP A 238 18.38 5.90 7.17
CA ASP A 238 17.43 7.01 7.17
C ASP A 238 16.34 6.79 6.09
N VAL A 239 15.71 5.62 6.17
CA VAL A 239 14.64 5.16 5.28
C VAL A 239 13.59 4.52 6.17
N SER A 240 12.32 4.90 5.98
CA SER A 240 11.24 4.33 6.77
C SER A 240 10.83 2.96 6.24
N PHE A 241 10.99 1.94 7.07
CA PHE A 241 10.52 0.59 6.77
C PHE A 241 9.26 0.24 7.58
N ARG A 242 8.55 -0.79 7.13
CA ARG A 242 7.49 -1.46 7.84
C ARG A 242 7.87 -2.92 7.97
N VAL A 243 8.17 -3.32 9.21
CA VAL A 243 8.43 -4.72 9.56
C VAL A 243 7.15 -5.34 10.09
N GLU A 244 6.71 -6.45 9.51
CA GLU A 244 5.50 -7.16 9.93
C GLU A 244 5.76 -8.65 10.08
N LEU A 245 5.47 -9.19 11.27
CA LEU A 245 5.30 -10.63 11.49
C LEU A 245 3.85 -11.01 11.15
N PHE A 246 3.63 -11.99 10.30
CA PHE A 246 2.28 -12.39 9.92
C PHE A 246 2.13 -13.88 9.62
N LYS A 247 0.91 -14.38 9.83
CA LYS A 247 0.47 -15.68 9.28
C LYS A 247 -0.30 -15.44 7.99
N LEU A 248 -0.02 -16.21 6.96
CA LEU A 248 -0.85 -16.23 5.75
C LEU A 248 -1.92 -17.32 5.89
N VAL A 249 -3.17 -16.98 5.61
CA VAL A 249 -4.31 -17.92 5.69
C VAL A 249 -5.13 -17.84 4.43
N LYS A 250 -5.41 -18.97 3.79
CA LYS A 250 -6.30 -19.05 2.64
C LYS A 250 -7.73 -18.73 3.05
N ILE A 251 -8.42 -17.92 2.23
CA ILE A 251 -9.86 -17.69 2.39
C ILE A 251 -10.59 -18.70 1.50
N GLY A 252 -11.27 -19.65 2.13
CA GLY A 252 -12.05 -20.68 1.46
C GLY A 252 -13.20 -20.10 0.62
N GLY A 253 -13.47 -20.76 -0.51
CA GLY A 253 -14.46 -20.30 -1.49
C GLY A 253 -14.00 -19.13 -2.37
N THR A 254 -12.74 -18.70 -2.27
CA THR A 254 -12.17 -17.58 -3.04
C THR A 254 -10.75 -17.89 -3.49
N ASP A 255 -10.16 -17.04 -4.33
CA ASP A 255 -8.72 -17.05 -4.63
C ASP A 255 -7.91 -16.17 -3.66
N GLY A 256 -8.56 -15.46 -2.73
CA GLY A 256 -7.91 -14.56 -1.79
C GLY A 256 -7.31 -15.19 -0.54
N TYR A 257 -6.59 -14.34 0.19
CA TYR A 257 -5.84 -14.67 1.40
C TYR A 257 -6.03 -13.59 2.46
N ALA A 258 -5.95 -14.00 3.72
CA ALA A 258 -5.91 -13.15 4.89
C ALA A 258 -4.49 -13.14 5.48
N LYS A 259 -3.89 -11.95 5.58
CA LYS A 259 -2.66 -11.69 6.34
C LYS A 259 -3.06 -11.43 7.79
N LYS A 260 -2.84 -12.39 8.70
CA LYS A 260 -3.00 -12.21 10.16
C LYS A 260 -1.71 -11.58 10.70
N ILE A 261 -1.66 -10.25 10.75
CA ILE A 261 -0.47 -9.49 11.14
C ILE A 261 -0.41 -9.40 12.67
N ILE A 262 0.59 -10.03 13.26
CA ILE A 262 0.78 -10.12 14.71
C ILE A 262 1.13 -8.75 15.30
N GLN A 263 0.38 -8.31 16.30
CA GLN A 263 0.49 -7.00 16.94
C GLN A 263 1.28 -7.05 18.25
N ASN A 264 1.43 -8.21 18.88
CA ASN A 264 2.22 -8.37 20.10
C ASN A 264 2.63 -9.82 20.34
N GLY A 265 3.50 -10.02 21.34
CA GLY A 265 3.97 -11.35 21.74
C GLY A 265 2.88 -12.29 22.29
N ARG A 266 1.65 -11.83 22.54
CA ARG A 266 0.52 -12.70 22.92
C ARG A 266 -0.18 -13.32 21.71
N GLY A 267 0.18 -12.91 20.49
CA GLY A 267 -0.44 -13.40 19.27
C GLY A 267 -1.73 -12.69 18.88
N GLU A 268 -2.03 -11.53 19.49
CA GLU A 268 -3.11 -10.67 18.97
C GLU A 268 -2.74 -10.22 17.55
N TYR A 269 -3.74 -10.08 16.68
CA TYR A 269 -3.50 -9.78 15.27
C TYR A 269 -4.54 -8.83 14.68
N LYS A 270 -4.13 -8.12 13.63
CA LYS A 270 -5.02 -7.40 12.70
C LYS A 270 -5.08 -8.16 11.38
N PHE A 271 -6.18 -8.01 10.66
CA PHE A 271 -6.32 -8.59 9.32
C PHE A 271 -5.95 -7.59 8.23
N GLU A 272 -5.31 -8.10 7.18
CA GLU A 272 -5.27 -7.46 5.88
C GLU A 272 -5.67 -8.48 4.81
N LEU A 273 -6.59 -8.10 3.92
CA LEU A 273 -7.10 -8.97 2.87
C LEU A 273 -6.35 -8.74 1.56
N LYS A 274 -6.01 -9.83 0.87
CA LYS A 274 -5.15 -9.85 -0.33
C LYS A 274 -5.73 -10.76 -1.39
N HIS A 275 -5.53 -10.41 -2.67
CA HIS A 275 -5.97 -11.20 -3.82
C HIS A 275 -7.47 -11.54 -3.84
N LEU A 276 -8.30 -10.61 -3.41
CA LEU A 276 -9.76 -10.75 -3.49
C LEU A 276 -10.32 -9.88 -4.60
N ASP A 277 -11.23 -10.44 -5.36
CA ASP A 277 -12.05 -9.67 -6.29
C ASP A 277 -12.99 -8.72 -5.54
N ASN A 278 -13.15 -7.51 -6.08
CA ASN A 278 -13.97 -6.46 -5.47
C ASN A 278 -15.42 -6.90 -5.20
N TYR A 279 -15.96 -7.83 -6.00
CA TYR A 279 -17.33 -8.34 -5.87
C TYR A 279 -17.45 -9.50 -4.87
N VAL A 280 -16.34 -10.16 -4.49
CA VAL A 280 -16.31 -11.22 -3.46
C VAL A 280 -16.10 -10.62 -2.07
N LEU A 281 -15.38 -9.51 -2.00
CA LEU A 281 -15.03 -8.84 -0.75
C LEU A 281 -16.21 -8.55 0.21
N PRO A 282 -17.41 -8.15 -0.24
CA PRO A 282 -18.54 -7.95 0.68
C PRO A 282 -18.87 -9.20 1.50
N PHE A 283 -18.87 -10.38 0.87
CA PHE A 283 -19.16 -11.65 1.55
C PHE A 283 -18.08 -12.01 2.57
N VAL A 284 -16.81 -11.79 2.23
CA VAL A 284 -15.68 -12.00 3.15
C VAL A 284 -15.78 -11.08 4.37
N LEU A 285 -16.12 -9.81 4.17
CA LEU A 285 -16.29 -8.85 5.26
C LEU A 285 -17.46 -9.21 6.17
N ARG A 286 -18.61 -9.60 5.61
CA ARG A 286 -19.76 -10.10 6.40
C ARG A 286 -19.37 -11.28 7.27
N LYS A 287 -18.64 -12.25 6.70
CA LYS A 287 -18.13 -13.41 7.45
C LYS A 287 -17.22 -13.01 8.60
N LEU A 288 -16.25 -12.12 8.34
CA LEU A 288 -15.31 -11.64 9.36
C LEU A 288 -15.97 -10.81 10.48
N GLN A 289 -17.05 -10.11 10.15
CA GLN A 289 -17.79 -9.26 11.08
C GLN A 289 -18.93 -10.01 11.78
N ASN A 290 -19.16 -11.28 11.43
CA ASN A 290 -20.28 -12.10 11.89
C ASN A 290 -21.64 -11.43 11.64
N GLU A 291 -21.79 -10.86 10.44
CA GLU A 291 -23.00 -10.17 9.99
C GLU A 291 -23.71 -10.97 8.89
N GLU A 292 -25.03 -10.83 8.81
CA GLU A 292 -25.82 -11.43 7.75
C GLU A 292 -25.57 -10.76 6.39
N ILE A 293 -25.59 -11.58 5.34
CA ILE A 293 -25.45 -11.12 3.96
C ILE A 293 -26.77 -10.50 3.51
N THR A 294 -26.69 -9.33 2.90
CA THR A 294 -27.83 -8.56 2.42
C THR A 294 -27.97 -8.64 0.90
N GLU A 295 -29.13 -8.25 0.37
CA GLU A 295 -29.34 -8.14 -1.08
C GLU A 295 -28.39 -7.12 -1.73
N SER A 296 -28.00 -6.06 -0.99
CA SER A 296 -27.00 -5.08 -1.45
C SER A 296 -25.64 -5.73 -1.69
N ASP A 297 -25.22 -6.69 -0.85
CA ASP A 297 -23.93 -7.37 -0.97
C ASP A 297 -23.79 -8.20 -2.25
N LYS A 298 -24.92 -8.63 -2.82
CA LYS A 298 -24.99 -9.42 -4.07
C LYS A 298 -24.79 -8.60 -5.34
N MET A 299 -24.83 -7.27 -5.25
CA MET A 299 -24.77 -6.37 -6.41
C MET A 299 -23.34 -5.98 -6.76
N PHE A 300 -23.00 -6.01 -8.05
CA PHE A 300 -21.68 -5.66 -8.58
C PHE A 300 -21.75 -5.31 -10.06
N TYR A 301 -20.71 -4.68 -10.62
CA TYR A 301 -20.60 -4.51 -12.07
C TYR A 301 -19.89 -5.69 -12.73
N HIS A 302 -20.47 -6.20 -13.81
CA HIS A 302 -19.82 -7.14 -14.72
C HIS A 302 -19.88 -6.58 -16.14
N ARG A 303 -18.71 -6.33 -16.75
CA ARG A 303 -18.60 -5.77 -18.12
C ARG A 303 -19.40 -4.47 -18.32
N GLY A 304 -19.40 -3.61 -17.30
CA GLY A 304 -20.11 -2.32 -17.32
C GLY A 304 -21.62 -2.40 -17.07
N LEU A 305 -22.16 -3.59 -16.81
CA LEU A 305 -23.58 -3.79 -16.50
C LEU A 305 -23.76 -4.15 -15.02
N LEU A 306 -24.78 -3.59 -14.39
CA LEU A 306 -25.16 -3.95 -13.03
C LEU A 306 -25.66 -5.40 -13.03
N ALA A 307 -24.98 -6.24 -12.26
CA ALA A 307 -25.22 -7.66 -12.13
C ALA A 307 -25.49 -8.03 -10.67
N LYS A 308 -26.06 -9.22 -10.47
CA LYS A 308 -26.43 -9.74 -9.17
C LYS A 308 -26.03 -11.21 -9.05
N PHE A 309 -25.46 -11.57 -7.90
CA PHE A 309 -25.31 -12.96 -7.51
C PHE A 309 -26.67 -13.62 -7.27
N VAL A 310 -26.95 -14.72 -7.96
CA VAL A 310 -28.12 -15.56 -7.68
C VAL A 310 -27.90 -16.30 -6.38
N ASP A 311 -26.75 -16.98 -6.28
CA ASP A 311 -26.34 -17.74 -5.10
C ASP A 311 -25.33 -16.97 -4.25
N VAL A 312 -25.35 -17.23 -2.95
CA VAL A 312 -24.36 -16.69 -2.01
C VAL A 312 -23.13 -17.58 -2.01
N PRO A 313 -21.92 -17.05 -2.27
CA PRO A 313 -20.71 -17.85 -2.20
C PRO A 313 -20.46 -18.32 -0.77
N GLU A 314 -20.05 -19.57 -0.62
CA GLU A 314 -19.69 -20.14 0.68
C GLU A 314 -18.28 -19.67 1.06
N ILE A 315 -18.15 -18.93 2.16
CA ILE A 315 -16.88 -18.36 2.63
C ILE A 315 -16.51 -18.91 4.02
N TRP A 316 -15.28 -19.39 4.15
CA TRP A 316 -14.70 -19.81 5.44
C TRP A 316 -13.24 -19.36 5.57
N ILE A 317 -12.78 -19.17 6.80
CA ILE A 317 -11.42 -18.75 7.14
C ILE A 317 -11.03 -19.54 8.39
N ASP A 318 -10.00 -20.38 8.25
CA ASP A 318 -9.53 -21.27 9.32
C ASP A 318 -8.53 -20.61 10.29
#